data_AF-A0A929HYL7-F1
#
_entry.id   AF-A0A929HYL7-F1
#
_cell.length_a   1.000
_cell.length_b   1.000
_cell.length_c   1.000
_cell.angle_alpha   90.00
_cell.angle_beta   90.00
_cell.angle_gamma   90.00
#
_symmetry.space_group_name_H-M   'P 1'
#
loop_
_entity.id
_entity.type
_entity.pdbx_description
1 polymer ?
#
loop_
_entity_poly.entity_id
_entity_poly.type
_entity_poly.pdbx_seq_one_letter_code
_entity_poly.pdbx_strand_id
1 'polypeptide(L)' 'MDLFKNLTVLSLEQATVLPYLTYRLAHDGMQVIRLEHPV' A
#
# COMPACT_ATOMS: atom_id res chain seq x y z
N MET A 1 13.11 9.34 6.86
CA MET A 1 12.88 9.62 5.43
C MET A 1 11.57 10.41 5.31
N ASP A 2 11.62 11.74 5.39
CA ASP A 2 10.42 12.59 5.33
C ASP A 2 9.87 12.79 3.91
N LEU A 3 10.57 12.27 2.88
CA LEU A 3 10.22 12.48 1.47
C LEU A 3 8.84 11.94 1.09
N PHE A 4 8.36 10.88 1.77
CA PHE A 4 7.12 10.20 1.41
C PHE A 4 6.03 10.30 2.49
N LYS A 5 6.24 11.08 3.56
CA LYS A 5 5.26 11.22 4.66
C LYS A 5 3.91 11.77 4.21
N ASN A 6 3.89 12.54 3.13
CA ASN A 6 2.66 13.13 2.58
C ASN A 6 2.13 12.37 1.35
N LEU A 7 2.69 11.20 1.04
CA LEU A 7 2.21 10.37 -0.06
C LEU A 7 1.27 9.30 0.49
N THR A 8 0.01 9.39 0.06
CA THR A 8 -0.98 8.33 0.29
C THR A 8 -1.07 7.44 -0.94
N VAL A 9 -0.85 6.14 -0.75
CA VAL A 9 -0.93 5.13 -1.81
C VAL A 9 -2.26 4.41 -1.68
N LEU A 10 -3.12 4.53 -2.70
CA LEU A 10 -4.35 3.76 -2.80
C LEU A 10 -4.10 2.51 -3.64
N SER A 11 -4.27 1.33 -3.06
CA SER A 11 -4.05 0.05 -3.73
C SER A 11 -5.36 -0.72 -3.88
N LEU A 12 -5.65 -1.13 -5.12
CA LEU A 12 -6.69 -2.10 -5.49
C LEU A 12 -6.07 -3.48 -5.78
N GLU A 13 -5.00 -3.83 -5.07
CA GLU A 13 -4.34 -5.12 -5.24
C GLU A 13 -5.26 -6.27 -4.87
N GLN A 14 -5.66 -7.00 -5.90
CA GLN A 14 -6.34 -8.28 -5.83
C GLN A 14 -5.35 -9.35 -6.30
N ALA A 15 -4.42 -9.71 -5.42
CA ALA A 15 -3.35 -10.64 -5.72
C ALA A 15 -3.64 -12.01 -5.11
N THR A 16 -3.50 -13.08 -5.91
CA THR A 16 -3.50 -14.48 -5.42
C THR A 16 -2.22 -14.82 -4.63
N VAL A 17 -1.33 -13.84 -4.45
CA VAL A 17 -0.03 -13.93 -3.76
C VAL A 17 0.18 -12.64 -2.93
N LEU A 18 1.04 -12.68 -1.93
CA LEU A 18 1.27 -11.58 -0.97
C LEU A 18 1.59 -10.23 -1.69
N PRO A 19 0.92 -9.12 -1.33
CA PRO A 19 1.10 -7.82 -1.97
C PRO A 19 2.43 -7.17 -1.54
N TYR A 20 3.51 -7.61 -2.18
CA TYR A 20 4.88 -7.26 -1.78
C TYR A 20 5.22 -5.78 -2.00
N LEU A 21 4.65 -5.15 -3.02
CA LEU A 21 4.92 -3.76 -3.36
C LEU A 21 4.34 -2.82 -2.29
N THR A 22 3.05 -2.92 -1.98
CA THR A 22 2.43 -2.12 -0.92
C THR A 22 2.97 -2.42 0.46
N TYR A 23 3.36 -3.67 0.73
CA TYR A 23 4.07 -4.05 1.95
C TYR A 23 5.39 -3.29 2.10
N ARG A 24 6.20 -3.22 1.03
CA ARG A 24 7.46 -2.48 1.04
C ARG A 24 7.25 -0.98 1.20
N LEU A 25 6.27 -0.41 0.52
CA LEU A 25 5.91 1.02 0.64
C LEU A 25 5.43 1.38 2.05
N ALA A 26 4.66 0.51 2.70
CA ALA A 26 4.27 0.69 4.09
C ALA A 26 5.48 0.63 5.05
N HIS A 27 6.42 -0.29 4.81
CA HIS A 27 7.65 -0.39 5.59
C HIS A 27 8.56 0.85 5.40
N ASP A 28 8.52 1.48 4.23
CA ASP A 28 9.20 2.74 3.94
C ASP A 28 8.51 3.97 4.59
N GLY A 29 7.43 3.75 5.36
CA GLY A 29 6.75 4.76 6.18
C GLY A 29 5.63 5.51 5.45
N MET A 30 5.16 4.97 4.31
CA MET A 30 4.11 5.58 3.50
C MET A 30 2.72 5.17 4.01
N GLN A 31 1.75 6.06 3.84
CA GLN A 31 0.37 5.73 4.19
C GLN A 31 -0.27 4.93 3.05
N VAL A 32 -0.46 3.63 3.26
CA VAL A 32 -1.08 2.73 2.28
C VAL A 32 -2.52 2.45 2.68
N ILE A 33 -3.46 2.78 1.79
CA ILE A 33 -4.88 2.46 1.93
C ILE A 33 -5.20 1.38 0.90
N ARG A 34 -5.64 0.21 1.38
CA ARG A 34 -5.99 -0.92 0.53
C ARG A 34 -7.51 -1.04 0.41
N LEU A 35 -8.01 -0.96 -0.82
CA LEU A 35 -9.40 -1.20 -1.17
C LEU A 35 -9.56 -2.68 -1.54
N GLU A 36 -10.35 -3.38 -0.75
CA GLU A 36 -10.77 -4.74 -1.08
C GLU A 36 -12.16 -4.71 -1.69
N HIS A 37 -12.43 -5.64 -2.62
CA HIS A 37 -13.77 -5.78 -3.18
C HIS A 37 -14.72 -6.26 -2.08
N PRO A 38 -15.86 -5.59 -1.83
CA PRO A 38 -16.91 -6.13 -0.98
C PRO A 38 -17.50 -7.34 -1.71
N VAL A 39 -17.16 -8.55 -1.25
CA VAL A 39 -17.79 -9.79 -1.71
C VAL A 39 -19.28 -9.82 -1.44
#